data_AF-A0A925GEY6-F1
#
_entry.id   AF-A0A925GEY6-F1
#
_cell.length_a   1.000
_cell.length_b   1.000
_cell.length_c   1.000
_cell.angle_alpha   90.00
_cell.angle_beta   90.00
_cell.angle_gamma   90.00
#
_symmetry.space_group_name_H-M   'P 1'
#
loop_
_entity.id
_entity.type
_entity.pdbx_description
1 polymer ?
#
loop_
_entity_poly.entity_id
_entity_poly.type
_entity_poly.pdbx_seq_one_letter_code
_entity_poly.pdbx_strand_id
1 'polypeptide(L)'
;MTKKKGLVTKVADKAPTGITGLDEITGGGLPHGRTTLLMGGPGSGKTIFSLQFLAHGAQTCDEPGIFVAFEESARRVVANASSFGWNLQELQPKRLFFIDAQPQPDLIQSG
;
A
#
# COMPACT_ATOMS: atom_id res chain seq x y z
N MET A 1 -27.46 -39.99 -0.28
CA MET A 1 -27.51 -38.75 0.53
C MET A 1 -26.12 -38.11 0.56
N THR A 2 -25.83 -37.22 -0.37
CA THR A 2 -24.50 -36.58 -0.51
C THR A 2 -24.63 -35.14 -0.03
N LYS A 3 -24.14 -34.84 1.18
CA LYS A 3 -24.08 -33.46 1.71
C LYS A 3 -23.14 -32.63 0.83
N LYS A 4 -23.69 -31.73 0.02
CA LYS A 4 -22.93 -30.62 -0.57
C LYS A 4 -22.43 -29.75 0.60
N LYS A 5 -21.13 -29.83 0.92
CA LYS A 5 -20.45 -28.79 1.71
C LYS A 5 -20.60 -27.49 0.93
N GLY A 6 -21.47 -26.59 1.38
CA GLY A 6 -21.49 -25.23 0.87
C GLY A 6 -20.10 -24.62 1.02
N LEU A 7 -19.63 -23.92 -0.01
CA LEU A 7 -18.41 -23.11 0.10
C LEU A 7 -18.69 -21.99 1.11
N VAL A 8 -18.40 -22.26 2.38
CA VAL A 8 -18.30 -21.22 3.40
C VAL A 8 -16.93 -20.60 3.20
N THR A 9 -16.86 -19.53 2.40
CA THR A 9 -15.65 -18.74 2.26
C THR A 9 -15.35 -18.14 3.62
N LYS A 10 -14.32 -18.64 4.30
CA LYS A 10 -13.80 -18.03 5.54
C LYS A 10 -13.62 -16.53 5.25
N VAL A 11 -14.24 -15.68 6.07
CA VAL A 11 -14.04 -14.22 5.97
C VAL A 11 -12.55 -13.99 6.05
N ALA A 12 -11.98 -13.39 5.00
CA ALA A 12 -10.55 -13.17 4.93
C ALA A 12 -10.13 -12.25 6.08
N ASP A 13 -9.02 -12.59 6.73
CA ASP A 13 -8.38 -11.70 7.69
C ASP A 13 -8.14 -10.33 7.02
N LYS A 14 -8.18 -9.26 7.80
CA LYS A 14 -8.12 -7.88 7.30
C LYS A 14 -6.81 -7.22 7.69
N ALA A 15 -6.30 -6.38 6.79
CA ALA A 15 -5.15 -5.51 7.00
C ALA A 15 -5.67 -4.07 7.20
N PRO A 16 -5.61 -3.53 8.43
CA PRO A 16 -6.01 -2.16 8.72
C PRO A 16 -5.23 -1.18 7.86
N THR A 17 -5.92 -0.20 7.29
CA THR A 17 -5.27 0.79 6.43
C THR A 17 -4.72 1.98 7.19
N GLY A 18 -5.16 2.16 8.44
CA GLY A 18 -4.90 3.38 9.20
C GLY A 18 -5.75 4.55 8.72
N ILE A 19 -6.71 4.34 7.82
CA ILE A 19 -7.69 5.34 7.38
C ILE A 19 -9.01 4.99 8.06
N THR A 20 -9.31 5.64 9.19
CA THR A 20 -10.44 5.29 10.06
C THR A 20 -11.74 5.07 9.30
N GLY A 21 -12.17 6.04 8.47
CA GLY A 21 -13.44 5.92 7.75
C GLY A 21 -13.46 4.78 6.72
N LEU A 22 -12.31 4.43 6.13
CA LEU A 22 -12.24 3.28 5.22
C LEU A 22 -12.26 1.96 5.98
N ASP A 23 -11.49 1.87 7.06
CA ASP A 23 -11.41 0.67 7.89
C ASP A 23 -12.80 0.34 8.49
N GLU A 24 -13.55 1.34 8.92
CA GLU A 24 -14.93 1.19 9.39
C GLU A 24 -15.86 0.63 8.30
N ILE A 25 -15.88 1.25 7.12
CA ILE A 25 -16.78 0.84 6.01
C ILE A 25 -16.42 -0.55 5.47
N THR A 26 -15.13 -0.92 5.51
CA THR A 26 -14.64 -2.20 4.97
C THR A 26 -14.58 -3.32 5.99
N GLY A 27 -14.89 -3.04 7.26
CA GLY A 27 -14.86 -4.02 8.35
C GLY A 27 -13.45 -4.43 8.76
N GLY A 28 -12.52 -3.47 8.86
CA GLY A 28 -11.15 -3.66 9.32
C GLY A 28 -10.07 -3.46 8.25
N GLY A 29 -10.40 -2.90 7.10
CA GLY A 29 -9.45 -2.56 6.04
C GLY A 29 -9.42 -3.54 4.86
N LEU A 30 -8.25 -3.64 4.22
CA LEU A 30 -8.07 -4.42 3.00
C LEU A 30 -8.03 -5.93 3.28
N PRO A 31 -8.40 -6.80 2.32
CA PRO A 31 -8.25 -8.24 2.50
C PRO A 31 -6.77 -8.63 2.63
N HIS A 32 -6.40 -9.22 3.77
CA HIS A 32 -5.04 -9.68 4.03
C HIS A 32 -4.66 -10.84 3.10
N GLY A 33 -3.38 -10.90 2.68
CA GLY A 33 -2.87 -11.94 1.78
C GLY A 33 -3.45 -11.89 0.36
N ARG A 34 -3.99 -10.74 -0.07
CA ARG A 34 -4.54 -10.54 -1.42
C ARG A 34 -4.05 -9.24 -2.04
N THR A 35 -3.96 -9.24 -3.36
CA THR A 35 -3.66 -8.02 -4.13
C THR A 35 -4.87 -7.10 -4.15
N THR A 36 -4.66 -5.82 -3.84
CA THR A 36 -5.67 -4.76 -3.94
C THR A 36 -5.26 -3.77 -5.03
N LEU A 37 -6.20 -3.42 -5.91
CA LEU A 37 -6.00 -2.38 -6.93
C LEU A 37 -6.70 -1.09 -6.50
N LEU A 38 -5.93 -0.01 -6.36
CA LEU A 38 -6.47 1.33 -6.08
C LEU A 38 -6.52 2.15 -7.38
N MET A 39 -7.72 2.50 -7.84
CA MET A 39 -7.94 3.27 -9.07
C MET A 39 -8.47 4.67 -8.79
N GLY A 40 -8.08 5.64 -9.62
CA GLY A 40 -8.54 7.01 -9.54
C GLY A 40 -7.73 7.95 -10.42
N GLY A 41 -8.29 9.12 -10.75
CA GLY A 41 -7.61 10.13 -11.57
C GLY A 41 -6.36 10.74 -10.93
N PRO A 42 -5.55 11.51 -11.66
CA PRO A 42 -4.45 12.29 -11.09
C PRO A 42 -4.94 13.16 -9.92
N GLY A 43 -4.15 13.27 -8.85
CA GLY A 43 -4.52 14.05 -7.67
C GLY A 43 -5.55 13.41 -6.74
N SER A 44 -6.11 12.23 -7.05
CA SER A 44 -7.10 11.55 -6.20
C SER A 44 -6.54 10.94 -4.90
N GLY A 45 -5.26 11.17 -4.58
CA GLY A 45 -4.64 10.69 -3.34
C GLY A 45 -4.14 9.24 -3.34
N LYS A 46 -3.98 8.58 -4.50
CA LYS A 46 -3.51 7.17 -4.57
C LYS A 46 -2.18 6.94 -3.85
N THR A 47 -1.17 7.76 -4.15
CA THR A 47 0.15 7.68 -3.50
C THR A 47 0.05 7.94 -2.01
N ILE A 48 -0.77 8.91 -1.59
CA ILE A 48 -1.02 9.24 -0.18
C ILE A 48 -1.64 8.04 0.54
N PHE A 49 -2.65 7.41 -0.05
CA PHE A 49 -3.26 6.19 0.47
C PHE A 49 -2.21 5.08 0.66
N SER A 50 -1.42 4.82 -0.38
CA SER A 50 -0.39 3.76 -0.33
C SER A 50 0.64 4.01 0.76
N LEU A 51 1.05 5.26 0.95
CA LEU A 51 2.00 5.65 2.00
C LEU A 51 1.38 5.61 3.40
N GLN A 52 0.11 6.01 3.56
CA GLN A 52 -0.63 5.87 4.82
C GLN A 52 -0.71 4.40 5.24
N PHE A 53 -1.11 3.53 4.31
CA PHE A 53 -1.19 2.08 4.55
C PHE A 53 0.17 1.52 4.97
N LEU A 54 1.23 1.89 4.23
CA LEU A 54 2.58 1.43 4.49
C LEU A 54 3.15 1.93 5.83
N ALA A 55 2.93 3.20 6.15
CA ALA A 55 3.36 3.81 7.40
C ALA A 55 2.59 3.22 8.60
N HIS A 56 1.29 2.99 8.46
CA HIS A 56 0.47 2.36 9.49
C HIS A 56 0.93 0.93 9.79
N GLY A 57 1.17 0.13 8.75
CA GLY A 57 1.76 -1.20 8.88
C GLY A 57 3.09 -1.16 9.63
N ALA A 58 3.95 -0.21 9.27
CA ALA A 58 5.26 -0.05 9.89
C ALA A 58 5.22 0.40 11.37
N GLN A 59 4.32 1.32 11.71
CA GLN A 59 4.30 1.98 13.03
C GLN A 59 3.40 1.27 14.05
N THR A 60 2.26 0.76 13.60
CA THR A 60 1.18 0.31 14.50
C THR A 60 0.98 -1.20 14.45
N CYS A 61 1.14 -1.80 13.27
CA CYS A 61 0.92 -3.24 13.09
C CYS A 61 2.17 -4.09 13.26
N ASP A 62 3.33 -3.46 13.44
CA ASP A 62 4.62 -4.15 13.41
C ASP A 62 4.77 -5.03 12.14
N GLU A 63 4.44 -4.49 10.96
CA GLU A 63 4.68 -5.09 9.64
C GLU A 63 5.72 -4.33 8.80
N PRO A 64 6.76 -4.98 8.23
CA PRO A 64 7.67 -4.34 7.30
C PRO A 64 7.02 -4.17 5.93
N GLY A 65 7.54 -3.27 5.09
CA GLY A 65 6.95 -3.05 3.77
C GLY A 65 7.86 -2.39 2.75
N ILE A 66 7.48 -2.55 1.48
CA ILE A 66 8.21 -2.03 0.32
C ILE A 66 7.31 -1.09 -0.47
N PHE A 67 7.82 0.09 -0.82
CA PHE A 67 7.21 0.99 -1.79
C PHE A 67 8.00 0.95 -3.10
N VAL A 68 7.36 0.55 -4.20
CA VAL A 68 7.98 0.53 -5.53
C VAL A 68 7.46 1.70 -6.35
N ALA A 69 8.34 2.61 -6.72
CA ALA A 69 8.00 3.85 -7.38
C ALA A 69 8.31 3.78 -8.90
N PHE A 70 7.27 3.90 -9.74
CA PHE A 70 7.41 3.83 -11.20
C PHE A 70 7.35 5.21 -11.89
N GLU A 71 6.64 6.17 -11.31
CA GLU A 71 6.37 7.48 -11.94
C GLU A 71 7.31 8.59 -11.45
N GLU A 72 7.60 8.63 -10.15
CA GLU A 72 8.51 9.58 -9.52
C GLU A 72 9.56 8.82 -8.72
N SER A 73 10.75 9.40 -8.56
CA SER A 73 11.79 8.76 -7.73
C SER A 73 11.30 8.57 -6.29
N ALA A 74 11.66 7.46 -5.66
CA ALA A 74 11.45 7.14 -4.25
C ALA A 74 11.81 8.32 -3.32
N ARG A 75 12.97 8.94 -3.57
CA ARG A 75 13.43 10.11 -2.81
C ARG A 75 12.43 11.28 -2.88
N ARG A 76 11.89 11.57 -4.06
CA ARG A 76 10.88 12.63 -4.25
C ARG A 76 9.56 12.26 -3.58
N VAL A 77 9.11 11.01 -3.68
CA VAL A 77 7.90 10.54 -2.99
C VAL A 77 8.03 10.76 -1.49
N VAL A 78 9.15 10.35 -0.90
CA VAL A 78 9.44 10.52 0.54
C VAL A 78 9.53 12.00 0.93
N ALA A 79 10.14 12.85 0.10
CA ALA A 79 10.21 14.29 0.35
C ALA A 79 8.82 14.95 0.31
N ASN A 80 8.01 14.65 -0.70
CA ASN A 80 6.65 15.17 -0.86
C ASN A 80 5.72 14.73 0.28
N ALA A 81 5.97 13.56 0.86
CA ALA A 81 5.20 13.02 1.98
C ALA A 81 5.63 13.54 3.36
N SER A 82 6.70 14.34 3.45
CA SER A 82 7.27 14.80 4.74
C SER A 82 6.27 15.57 5.61
N SER A 83 5.35 16.33 5.01
CA SER A 83 4.35 17.14 5.73
C SER A 83 3.22 16.32 6.36
N PHE A 84 3.09 15.03 6.04
CA PHE A 84 2.02 14.16 6.55
C PHE A 84 2.31 13.57 7.94
N GLY A 85 3.52 13.78 8.49
CA GLY A 85 3.85 13.36 9.86
C GLY A 85 4.16 11.87 10.03
N TRP A 86 4.31 11.11 8.93
CA TRP A 86 4.63 9.68 8.97
C TRP A 86 6.08 9.35 9.30
N ASN A 87 7.00 10.33 9.23
CA ASN A 87 8.43 10.15 9.49
C ASN A 87 9.05 8.99 8.66
N LEU A 88 8.71 8.91 7.37
CA LEU A 88 9.11 7.81 6.47
C LEU A 88 10.64 7.62 6.41
N GLN A 89 11.41 8.70 6.56
CA GLN A 89 12.87 8.67 6.59
C GLN A 89 13.39 7.85 7.78
N GLU A 90 12.73 7.92 8.94
CA GLU A 90 13.12 7.18 10.14
C GLU A 90 12.70 5.71 10.09
N LEU A 91 11.63 5.42 9.34
CA LEU A 91 11.11 4.07 9.15
C LEU A 91 11.95 3.26 8.14
N GLN A 92 12.59 3.91 7.18
CA GLN A 92 13.40 3.24 6.15
C GLN A 92 14.52 2.33 6.71
N PRO A 93 15.41 2.79 7.60
CA PRO A 93 16.48 1.93 8.12
C PRO A 93 15.97 0.81 9.03
N LYS A 94 14.69 0.83 9.42
CA LYS A 94 14.12 -0.10 10.41
C LYS A 94 13.21 -1.14 9.76
N ARG A 95 12.25 -0.69 8.95
CA ARG A 95 11.09 -1.52 8.53
C ARG A 95 10.59 -1.23 7.11
N LEU A 96 10.95 -0.10 6.50
CA LEU A 96 10.48 0.27 5.17
C LEU A 96 11.60 0.28 4.13
N PHE A 97 11.30 -0.14 2.91
CA PHE A 97 12.26 -0.02 1.81
C PHE A 97 11.59 0.62 0.60
N PHE A 98 12.26 1.60 -0.02
CA PHE A 98 11.75 2.29 -1.19
C PHE A 98 12.62 1.93 -2.41
N ILE A 99 11.97 1.52 -3.49
CA ILE A 99 12.61 1.08 -4.73
C ILE A 99 12.27 2.05 -5.84
N ASP A 100 13.30 2.53 -6.53
CA ASP A 100 13.17 3.20 -7.81
C ASP A 100 13.04 2.17 -8.93
N ALA A 101 11.87 2.15 -9.57
CA ALA A 101 11.54 1.28 -10.70
C ALA A 101 11.12 2.10 -11.93
N GLN A 102 11.51 3.37 -12.00
CA GLN A 102 11.28 4.21 -13.16
C GLN A 102 11.98 3.57 -14.38
N PRO A 103 11.28 3.32 -15.49
CA PRO A 103 11.89 2.76 -16.68
C PRO A 103 12.96 3.72 -17.22
N GLN A 104 14.10 3.18 -17.63
CA GLN A 104 15.11 3.97 -18.30
C GLN A 104 14.53 4.45 -19.65
N PRO A 105 14.71 5.72 -20.04
CA PRO A 105 14.10 6.29 -21.26
C PRO A 105 14.43 5.52 -22.55
N ASP A 106 15.59 4.87 -22.59
CA ASP A 106 16.11 4.06 -23.70
C ASP A 106 15.57 2.63 -23.74
N LEU A 107 14.86 2.18 -22.71
CA LEU A 107 14.25 0.84 -22.65
C LEU A 107 12.90 0.76 -23.39
N ILE A 108 12.27 1.90 -23.70
CA ILE A 108 11.04 1.95 -24.51
C ILE A 108 11.44 1.88 -26.00
N GLN A 109 11.77 0.69 -26.50
CA GLN A 109 11.69 0.44 -27.93
C GLN A 109 10.23 0.20 -28.28
N SER A 110 9.61 1.16 -28.96
CA SER A 110 8.37 0.91 -29.69
C SER A 110 8.66 -0.18 -30.73
N GLY A 111 8.02 -1.34 -30.58
CA GLY A 111 7.94 -2.35 -31.63
C GLY A 111 7.15 -1.86 -32.83
#